data_AF-A0A2H4TZQ6-F1
#
_entry.id   AF-A0A2H4TZQ6-F1
#
_cell.length_a   1.000
_cell.length_b   1.000
_cell.length_c   1.000
_cell.angle_alpha   90.00
_cell.angle_beta   90.00
_cell.angle_gamma   90.00
#
_symmetry.space_group_name_H-M   'P 1'
#
loop_
_entity.id
_entity.type
_entity.pdbx_description
1 polymer ?
#
loop_
_entity_poly.entity_id
_entity_poly.type
_entity_poly.pdbx_seq_one_letter_code
_entity_poly.pdbx_strand_id
1 'polypeptide(L)' 'MDRDDMHASLTMFYKEMGWDPQLGCPTRETLQRLGLEDIAADLAAHNLLPV' A
#
# COMPACT_ATOMS: atom_id res chain seq x y z
N MET A 1 -17.16 -17.39 -0.69
CA MET A 1 -15.94 -16.57 -0.68
C MET A 1 -14.78 -17.50 -0.55
N ASP A 2 -14.20 -17.83 -1.69
CA ASP A 2 -12.99 -18.64 -1.74
C ASP A 2 -11.77 -17.74 -1.55
N ARG A 3 -10.59 -18.34 -1.35
CA ARG A 3 -9.35 -17.57 -1.13
C ARG A 3 -9.04 -16.61 -2.29
N ASP A 4 -9.39 -17.02 -3.52
CA ASP A 4 -9.23 -16.18 -4.71
C ASP A 4 -10.15 -14.96 -4.70
N ASP A 5 -11.41 -15.10 -4.26
CA ASP A 5 -12.32 -13.97 -4.10
C ASP A 5 -11.78 -12.96 -3.08
N MET A 6 -11.21 -13.45 -1.97
CA MET A 6 -10.61 -12.60 -0.94
C MET A 6 -9.38 -11.85 -1.48
N HIS A 7 -8.51 -12.54 -2.23
CA HIS A 7 -7.35 -11.91 -2.86
C HIS A 7 -7.74 -10.87 -3.90
N ALA A 8 -8.75 -11.14 -4.72
CA ALA A 8 -9.27 -10.19 -5.70
C ALA A 8 -9.84 -8.94 -5.00
N SER A 9 -10.62 -9.15 -3.93
CA SER A 9 -11.22 -8.07 -3.13
C SER A 9 -10.16 -7.18 -2.49
N LEU A 10 -9.11 -7.77 -1.91
CA LEU A 10 -7.98 -7.03 -1.34
C LEU A 10 -7.21 -6.27 -2.41
N THR A 11 -6.96 -6.89 -3.57
CA THR A 11 -6.28 -6.24 -4.69
C THR A 11 -7.06 -5.02 -5.19
N MET A 12 -8.39 -5.14 -5.28
CA MET A 12 -9.26 -4.01 -5.63
C MET A 12 -9.22 -2.92 -4.55
N PHE A 13 -9.29 -3.30 -3.28
CA PHE A 13 -9.20 -2.36 -2.17
C PHE A 13 -7.87 -1.59 -2.17
N TYR A 14 -6.75 -2.29 -2.37
CA TYR A 14 -5.44 -1.66 -2.45
C TYR A 14 -5.36 -0.68 -3.62
N LYS A 15 -5.85 -1.04 -4.80
CA LYS A 15 -5.91 -0.11 -5.94
C LYS A 15 -6.71 1.15 -5.65
N GLU A 16 -7.91 1.01 -5.09
CA GLU A 16 -8.79 2.15 -4.79
C GLU A 16 -8.20 3.06 -3.70
N MET A 17 -7.51 2.49 -2.71
CA MET A 17 -6.81 3.25 -1.67
C MET A 17 -5.48 3.86 -2.14
N GLY A 18 -5.00 3.53 -3.36
CA GLY A 18 -3.69 3.96 -3.87
C GLY A 18 -2.52 3.25 -3.16
N TRP A 19 -2.72 1.99 -2.81
CA TRP A 19 -1.75 1.09 -2.20
C TRP A 19 -1.24 0.11 -3.26
N ASP A 20 -0.06 -0.45 -3.02
CA ASP A 20 0.52 -1.45 -3.89
C ASP A 20 -0.30 -2.76 -3.83
N PRO A 21 -0.82 -3.27 -4.97
CA PRO A 21 -1.69 -4.43 -4.99
C PRO A 21 -0.98 -5.75 -4.65
N GLN A 22 0.35 -5.81 -4.73
CA GLN A 22 1.14 -7.01 -4.44
C GLN A 22 1.70 -7.00 -3.03
N LEU A 23 2.23 -5.87 -2.59
CA LEU A 23 2.80 -5.70 -1.26
C LEU A 23 1.75 -5.36 -0.20
N GLY A 24 0.59 -4.82 -0.61
CA GLY A 24 -0.46 -4.37 0.30
C GLY A 24 -0.08 -3.15 1.12
N CYS A 25 0.98 -2.42 0.73
CA CYS A 25 1.47 -1.25 1.44
C CYS A 25 1.05 0.06 0.75
N PRO A 26 0.78 1.14 1.50
CA PRO A 26 0.51 2.45 0.92
C PRO A 26 1.68 2.92 0.05
N THR A 27 1.37 3.54 -1.09
CA THR A 27 2.40 4.22 -1.89
C THR A 27 2.88 5.49 -1.20
N ARG A 28 4.08 5.96 -1.56
CA ARG A 28 4.61 7.24 -1.07
C ARG A 28 3.65 8.39 -1.36
N GLU A 29 2.98 8.37 -2.52
CA GLU A 29 2.01 9.39 -2.91
C GLU A 29 0.78 9.39 -1.98
N THR A 30 0.27 8.21 -1.63
CA THR A 30 -0.81 8.06 -0.64
C THR A 30 -0.40 8.50 0.75
N LEU A 31 0.81 8.16 1.19
CA LEU A 31 1.33 8.60 2.50
C LEU A 31 1.48 10.13 2.55
N GLN A 32 1.99 10.74 1.48
CA GLN A 32 2.08 12.21 1.37
C GLN A 32 0.70 12.87 1.42
N ARG A 33 -0.29 12.32 0.69
CA ARG A 33 -1.66 12.83 0.69
C ARG A 33 -2.33 12.74 2.07
N LEU A 34 -1.94 11.76 2.88
CA LEU A 34 -2.41 11.58 4.26
C LEU A 34 -1.62 12.41 5.28
N GLY A 35 -0.56 13.12 4.86
CA GLY A 35 0.34 13.86 5.75
C GLY A 35 1.27 12.98 6.57
N LEU A 36 1.50 11.74 6.12
CA LEU A 36 2.34 10.72 6.76
C LEU A 36 3.73 10.65 6.08
N GLU A 37 4.31 11.82 5.80
CA GLU A 37 5.58 11.94 5.09
C GLU A 37 6.76 11.36 5.89
N ASP A 38 6.69 11.51 7.22
CA ASP A 38 7.60 10.91 8.20
C ASP A 38 7.55 9.38 8.15
N ILE A 39 6.34 8.80 8.10
CA ILE A 39 6.15 7.36 7.96
C ILE A 39 6.63 6.86 6.59
N ALA A 40 6.45 7.65 5.52
CA ALA A 40 6.97 7.31 4.20
C ALA A 40 8.51 7.28 4.18
N ALA A 41 9.16 8.20 4.89
CA ALA A 41 10.61 8.21 5.04
C ALA A 41 11.11 7.04 5.88
N ASP A 42 10.41 6.71 6.98
CA ASP A 42 10.73 5.58 7.85
C ASP A 42 10.57 4.23 7.12
N LEU A 43 9.44 4.03 6.44
CA LEU A 43 9.21 2.83 5.62
C LEU A 43 10.24 2.70 4.48
N ALA A 44 10.65 3.81 3.87
CA ALA A 44 11.72 3.80 2.87
C ALA A 44 13.07 3.41 3.50
N ALA A 45 13.40 3.95 4.67
CA ALA A 45 14.63 3.62 5.40
C ALA A 45 14.68 2.15 5.83
N HIS A 46 13.51 1.58 6.14
CA HIS A 46 13.36 0.16 6.47
C HIS A 46 13.26 -0.75 5.24
N ASN A 47 13.39 -0.22 4.02
CA ASN A 47 13.29 -1.00 2.78
C ASN A 47 11.92 -1.70 2.60
N LEU A 48 10.89 -1.15 3.26
CA LEU A 48 9.51 -1.65 3.26
C LEU A 48 8.64 -1.01 2.17
N LEU A 49 9.14 0.05 1.52
CA LEU A 49 8.55 0.56 0.29
C LEU A 49 9.22 -0.09 -0.92
N PRO A 50 8.44 -0.47 -1.94
CA PRO A 50 9.00 -0.85 -3.22
C PRO A 50 9.83 0.31 -3.77
N VAL A 51 11.01 -0.02 -4.29
CA VAL A 51 11.94 0.93 -4.94
C VAL A 51 11.37 1.48 -6.24
#